data_AF-A0A731SEU6-F1
#
_entry.id   AF-A0A731SEU6-F1
#
_cell.length_a   1.000
_cell.length_b   1.000
_cell.length_c   1.000
_cell.angle_alpha   90.00
_cell.angle_beta   90.00
_cell.angle_gamma   90.00
#
_symmetry.space_group_name_H-M   'P 1'
#
loop_
_entity.id
_entity.type
_entity.pdbx_description
1 polymer ?
#
loop_
_entity_poly.entity_id
_entity_poly.type
_entity_poly.pdbx_seq_one_letter_code
_entity_poly.pdbx_strand_id
1 'polypeptide(L)'
;MTNPIAGDIKIKNFGRDRKFRSVDELQGTLSEQYKGQHVSVVYPTKPHGLLRTVFVSVDDAGGINETYGKQSPVDFNAIKDDLFVPSVLN
;
A
#
# COMPACT_ATOMS: atom_id res chain seq x y z
N MET A 1 -22.71 -2.55 8.68
CA MET A 1 -21.45 -2.65 7.91
C MET A 1 -20.52 -1.57 8.41
N THR A 2 -19.65 -1.89 9.37
CA THR A 2 -18.69 -0.93 9.94
C THR A 2 -17.58 -0.69 8.93
N ASN A 3 -17.56 0.50 8.33
CA ASN A 3 -16.44 0.97 7.54
C ASN A 3 -15.16 0.82 8.37
N PRO A 4 -14.10 0.19 7.84
CA PRO A 4 -12.81 0.20 8.52
C PRO A 4 -12.40 1.66 8.72
N ILE A 5 -11.99 1.99 9.95
CA ILE A 5 -11.24 3.23 10.18
C ILE A 5 -10.03 3.13 9.24
N ALA A 6 -9.98 4.04 8.27
CA ALA A 6 -8.93 4.16 7.27
C ALA A 6 -7.60 4.33 7.99
N GLY A 7 -6.94 3.23 8.34
CA GLY A 7 -5.56 3.26 8.82
C GLY A 7 -4.75 3.92 7.72
N ASP A 8 -4.04 5.00 8.05
CA ASP A 8 -3.34 5.89 7.11
C ASP A 8 -2.46 5.13 6.11
N ILE A 9 -3.03 4.67 4.99
CA ILE A 9 -2.26 4.15 3.86
C ILE A 9 -1.66 5.38 3.18
N LYS A 10 -0.35 5.40 3.00
CA LYS A 10 0.31 6.51 2.32
C LYS A 10 1.40 6.06 1.37
N ILE A 11 1.54 6.81 0.28
CA ILE A 11 2.76 6.84 -0.52
C ILE A 11 3.68 7.87 0.12
N LYS A 12 4.92 7.47 0.38
CA LYS A 12 6.02 8.34 0.81
C LYS A 12 6.96 8.56 -0.37
N ASN A 13 7.12 9.83 -0.78
CA ASN A 13 7.93 10.22 -1.93
C ASN A 13 8.66 11.55 -1.65
N PHE A 14 9.75 11.50 -0.89
CA PHE A 14 10.66 12.64 -0.60
C PHE A 14 9.96 14.00 -0.41
N GLY A 15 8.98 14.08 0.50
CA GLY A 15 8.26 15.32 0.83
C GLY A 15 6.95 15.52 0.06
N ARG A 16 6.61 14.61 -0.87
CA ARG A 16 5.32 14.55 -1.58
C ARG A 16 4.48 13.38 -1.09
N ASP A 17 4.30 13.28 0.22
CA ASP A 17 3.54 12.20 0.82
C ASP A 17 2.06 12.36 0.51
N ARG A 18 1.41 11.27 0.09
CA ARG A 18 -0.02 11.25 -0.23
C ARG A 18 -0.72 10.15 0.55
N LYS A 19 -1.84 10.48 1.17
CA LYS A 19 -2.68 9.54 1.93
C LYS A 19 -3.83 9.03 1.07
N PHE A 20 -4.26 7.81 1.34
CA PHE A 20 -5.31 7.09 0.60
C PHE A 20 -6.31 6.48 1.57
N ARG A 21 -7.56 6.34 1.13
CA ARG A 21 -8.63 5.75 1.93
C ARG A 21 -8.84 4.25 1.66
N SER A 22 -8.29 3.74 0.56
CA SER A 22 -8.34 2.32 0.21
C SER A 22 -7.08 1.87 -0.53
N VAL A 23 -6.85 0.55 -0.51
CA VAL A 23 -5.77 -0.08 -1.29
C VAL A 23 -6.02 0.05 -2.79
N ASP A 24 -7.27 0.02 -3.24
CA ASP A 24 -7.61 0.18 -4.66
C ASP A 24 -7.29 1.60 -5.17
N GLU A 25 -7.57 2.63 -4.37
CA GLU A 25 -7.21 4.03 -4.69
C GLU A 25 -5.68 4.21 -4.75
N LEU A 26 -4.97 3.60 -3.79
CA LEU A 26 -3.51 3.55 -3.78
C LEU A 26 -2.97 2.91 -5.06
N GLN A 27 -3.47 1.73 -5.41
CA GLN A 27 -3.00 0.95 -6.55
C GLN A 27 -3.21 1.71 -7.87
N GLY A 28 -4.41 2.25 -8.09
CA GLY A 28 -4.69 3.06 -9.29
C GLY A 28 -3.81 4.32 -9.37
N THR A 29 -3.59 4.98 -8.23
CA THR A 29 -2.72 6.16 -8.19
C THR A 29 -1.26 5.81 -8.50
N LEU A 30 -0.75 4.70 -7.98
CA LEU A 30 0.61 4.22 -8.28
C LEU A 30 0.78 3.95 -9.79
N SER A 31 -0.13 3.18 -10.39
CA SER A 31 -0.03 2.79 -11.80
C SER A 31 -0.19 3.96 -12.76
N GLU A 32 -0.98 4.98 -12.40
CA GLU A 32 -1.25 6.13 -13.27
C GLU A 32 -0.25 7.27 -13.10
N GLN A 33 0.13 7.59 -11.86
CA GLN A 33 0.81 8.86 -11.54
C GLN A 33 2.28 8.70 -11.12
N TYR A 34 2.72 7.46 -10.84
CA TYR A 34 4.08 7.19 -10.36
C TYR A 34 4.92 6.36 -11.33
N LYS A 35 4.51 6.25 -12.61
CA LYS A 35 5.26 5.55 -13.67
C LYS A 35 6.73 6.02 -13.74
N GLY A 36 7.64 5.05 -13.86
CA GLY A 36 9.08 5.28 -13.87
C GLY A 36 9.66 5.73 -12.53
N GLN A 37 8.91 5.64 -11.42
CA GLN A 37 9.36 6.08 -10.09
C GLN A 37 9.47 4.92 -9.10
N HIS A 38 10.29 5.16 -8.07
CA HIS A 38 10.43 4.31 -6.90
C HIS A 38 9.89 5.06 -5.69
N VAL A 39 8.92 4.48 -5.00
CA VAL A 39 8.26 5.08 -3.84
C VAL A 39 8.08 4.05 -2.73
N SER A 40 7.75 4.52 -1.52
CA SER A 40 7.43 3.62 -0.41
C SER A 40 5.94 3.70 -0.08
N VAL A 41 5.29 2.55 0.04
CA VAL A 41 3.94 2.44 0.61
C VAL A 41 4.07 2.15 2.10
N VAL A 42 3.44 2.97 2.92
CA VAL A 42 3.45 2.82 4.38
C VAL A 42 2.04 2.66 4.89
N TYR A 43 1.80 1.67 5.75
CA TYR A 43 0.50 1.41 6.34
C TYR A 43 0.62 0.73 7.71
N PRO A 44 -0.33 0.92 8.63
CA PRO A 44 -0.36 0.19 9.90
C PRO A 44 -0.86 -1.24 9.69
N THR A 45 -0.19 -2.21 10.31
CA THR A 45 -0.67 -3.61 10.40
C THR A 45 -1.53 -3.77 11.64
N LYS A 46 -2.63 -4.52 11.54
CA LYS A 46 -3.45 -4.90 12.70
C LYS A 46 -3.05 -6.29 13.21
N PRO A 47 -3.30 -6.60 14.50
CA PRO A 47 -3.97 -5.75 15.51
C PRO A 47 -3.02 -4.76 16.21
N HIS A 48 -1.71 -4.89 16.04
CA HIS A 48 -0.72 -4.18 16.87
C HIS A 48 -0.41 -2.74 16.45
N GLY A 49 -0.86 -2.29 15.28
CA GLY A 49 -0.68 -0.94 14.77
C GLY A 49 0.74 -0.63 14.27
N LEU A 50 1.59 -1.65 14.07
CA LEU A 50 2.97 -1.46 13.63
C LEU A 50 2.98 -0.96 12.18
N LEU A 51 3.75 0.08 11.88
CA LEU A 51 3.87 0.58 10.52
C LEU A 51 4.74 -0.37 9.68
N ARG A 52 4.14 -0.95 8.65
CA ARG A 52 4.83 -1.68 7.59
C ARG A 52 5.16 -0.73 6.45
N THR A 53 6.32 -0.95 5.85
CA THR A 53 6.79 -0.20 4.68
C THR A 53 7.11 -1.18 3.56
N VAL A 54 6.52 -0.97 2.38
CA VAL A 54 6.78 -1.71 1.15
C VAL A 54 7.44 -0.77 0.17
N PHE A 55 8.60 -1.15 -0.36
CA PHE A 55 9.29 -0.39 -1.40
C PHE A 55 8.81 -0.84 -2.77
N VAL A 56 8.36 0.11 -3.57
CA VAL A 56 7.62 -0.14 -4.80
C VAL A 56 8.28 0.59 -5.96
N SER A 57 8.50 -0.14 -7.05
CA SER A 57 8.90 0.36 -8.35
C SER A 57 7.72 0.30 -9.29
N VAL A 58 7.39 1.40 -9.95
CA VAL A 58 6.36 1.43 -10.99
C VAL A 58 7.05 1.54 -12.35
N ASP A 59 6.81 0.58 -13.23
CA ASP A 59 7.36 0.60 -14.58
C ASP A 59 6.62 1.61 -15.49
N ASP A 60 7.12 1.78 -16.72
CA ASP A 60 6.55 2.73 -17.69
C ASP A 60 5.15 2.35 -18.18
N ALA A 61 4.77 1.07 -18.07
CA ALA A 61 3.43 0.60 -18.38
C ALA A 61 2.45 0.81 -17.21
N GLY A 62 2.95 1.12 -16.01
CA GLY A 62 2.16 1.22 -14.77
C GLY A 62 2.10 -0.10 -13.99
N GLY A 63 2.91 -1.09 -14.33
CA GLY A 63 3.10 -2.31 -13.54
C GLY A 63 3.82 -2.00 -12.24
N ILE A 64 3.34 -2.60 -11.15
CA ILE A 64 3.76 -2.26 -9.79
C ILE A 64 4.48 -3.47 -9.18
N ASN A 65 5.78 -3.32 -8.96
CA ASN A 65 6.65 -4.39 -8.47
C ASN A 65 7.39 -3.98 -7.20
N GLU A 66 7.79 -4.95 -6.39
CA GLU A 66 8.69 -4.69 -5.27
C GLU A 66 10.03 -4.13 -5.77
N THR A 67 10.59 -3.14 -5.09
CA THR A 67 11.89 -2.56 -5.50
C THR A 67 13.06 -3.49 -5.23
N TYR A 68 12.98 -4.26 -4.14
CA TYR A 68 14.05 -5.14 -3.67
C TYR A 68 13.61 -6.61 -3.75
N GLY A 69 14.57 -7.54 -3.69
CA GLY A 69 14.29 -8.98 -3.76
C GLY A 69 14.12 -9.46 -5.19
N LYS A 70 13.04 -10.20 -5.47
CA LYS A 70 12.77 -10.79 -6.79
C LYS A 70 12.14 -9.79 -7.78
N GLN A 71 11.88 -8.56 -7.35
CA GLN A 71 11.17 -7.55 -8.14
C GLN A 71 9.85 -8.06 -8.71
N SER A 72 9.14 -8.84 -7.90
CA SER A 72 7.87 -9.45 -8.26
C SER A 72 6.71 -8.46 -8.07
N PRO A 73 5.56 -8.71 -8.71
CA PRO A 73 4.37 -7.88 -8.52
C PRO A 73 4.01 -7.75 -7.03
N VAL A 74 3.65 -6.54 -6.62
CA VAL A 74 3.23 -6.28 -5.22
C VAL A 74 1.91 -7.01 -4.96
N ASP A 75 1.85 -7.80 -3.89
CA ASP A 75 0.62 -8.45 -3.44
C ASP A 75 -0.26 -7.47 -2.65
N PHE A 76 -1.13 -6.77 -3.36
CA PHE A 76 -2.09 -5.84 -2.77
C PHE A 76 -3.16 -6.53 -1.93
N ASN A 77 -3.43 -7.82 -2.11
CA ASN A 77 -4.36 -8.54 -1.26
C ASN A 77 -3.76 -8.77 0.13
N ALA A 78 -2.47 -9.09 0.22
CA ALA A 78 -1.77 -9.15 1.50
C ALA A 78 -1.81 -7.81 2.26
N ILE A 79 -1.70 -6.67 1.55
CA ILE A 79 -1.84 -5.33 2.15
C ILE A 79 -3.27 -5.13 2.68
N LYS A 80 -4.28 -5.57 1.92
CA LYS A 80 -5.68 -5.53 2.37
C LYS A 80 -5.86 -6.37 3.64
N ASP A 81 -5.34 -7.60 3.66
CA ASP A 81 -5.47 -8.49 4.82
C ASP A 81 -4.77 -7.92 6.07
N ASP A 82 -3.58 -7.33 5.92
CA ASP A 82 -2.88 -6.67 7.03
C ASP A 82 -3.66 -5.49 7.63
N LEU A 83 -4.46 -4.79 6.82
CA LEU A 83 -5.30 -3.65 7.24
C LEU A 83 -6.61 -4.09 7.92
N PHE A 84 -7.06 -5.30 7.63
CA PHE A 84 -8.32 -5.87 8.11
C PHE A 84 -8.07 -7.17 8.87
N VAL A 85 -8.06 -7.10 10.20
CA VAL A 85 -8.29 -8.30 11.00
C VAL A 85 -9.80 -8.54 11.00
N PRO A 86 -10.31 -9.65 10.44
CA PRO A 86 -11.71 -10.00 10.62
C PRO A 86 -11.96 -10.11 12.12
N SER A 87 -13.01 -9.43 12.61
CA SER A 87 -13.45 -9.55 13.98
C SER A 87 -13.79 -11.01 14.26
N VAL A 88 -12.87 -11.77 14.84
CA VAL A 88 -13.23 -13.04 15.47
C VAL A 88 -14.07 -12.64 16.67
N LEU A 89 -15.38 -12.86 16.55
CA LEU A 89 -16.35 -12.75 17.65
C LEU A 89 -15.87 -13.69 18.77
N ASN A 90 -15.35 -13.11 19.86
CA ASN A 90 -15.29 -13.79 21.14
C ASN A 90 -16.62 -13.57 21.88
#